data_AF-A0A7J6A030-F1
#
_entry.id   AF-A0A7J6A030-F1
#
_cell.length_a   1.000
_cell.length_b   1.000
_cell.length_c   1.000
_cell.angle_alpha   90.00
_cell.angle_beta   90.00
_cell.angle_gamma   90.00
#
_symmetry.space_group_name_H-M   'P 1'
#
loop_
_entity.id
_entity.type
_entity.pdbx_description
1 polymer ?
#
loop_
_entity_poly.entity_id
_entity_poly.type
_entity_poly.pdbx_seq_one_letter_code
_entity_poly.pdbx_strand_id
1 'polypeptide(L)'
;MFVELNSILNTSPDDVTQTEFILLSDRKADASFLIHHYLSFYLKAGCKVCFVGLVQSFSHYSAVAHRLGVNLVQAREKGQLVFVEALKASAAVMLDQTGW
;
A
#
# COMPACT_ATOMS: atom_id res chain seq x y z
N MET A 1 11.44 -0.33 -0.54
CA MET A 1 11.44 0.89 -1.35
C MET A 1 12.58 0.77 -2.36
N PHE A 2 12.28 0.95 -3.63
CA PHE A 2 13.30 1.09 -4.68
C PHE A 2 13.79 2.54 -4.65
N VAL A 3 15.05 2.75 -4.27
CA VAL A 3 15.56 4.08 -3.91
C VAL A 3 15.76 4.96 -5.15
N GLU A 4 16.09 4.34 -6.28
CA GLU A 4 16.30 5.00 -7.56
C GLU A 4 15.02 5.68 -8.09
N LEU A 5 13.84 5.15 -7.72
CA LEU A 5 12.56 5.75 -8.08
C LEU A 5 12.34 7.10 -7.40
N ASN A 6 12.88 7.32 -6.20
CA ASN A 6 12.77 8.61 -5.51
C ASN A 6 13.35 9.73 -6.38
N SER A 7 14.51 9.49 -6.98
CA SER A 7 15.16 10.45 -7.89
C SER A 7 14.36 10.68 -9.17
N ILE A 8 13.71 9.65 -9.71
CA ILE A 8 12.89 9.76 -10.92
C ILE A 8 11.60 10.51 -10.64
N LEU A 9 11.00 10.29 -9.48
CA LEU A 9 9.73 10.89 -9.06
C LEU A 9 9.91 12.24 -8.35
N ASN A 10 11.16 12.65 -8.08
CA ASN A 10 11.50 13.82 -7.25
C ASN A 10 10.85 13.79 -5.86
N THR A 11 10.83 12.62 -5.22
CA THR A 11 10.25 12.43 -3.89
C THR A 11 11.31 12.07 -2.85
N SER A 12 11.06 12.39 -1.57
CA SER A 12 11.93 11.98 -0.46
C SER A 12 11.08 11.55 0.75
N PRO A 13 11.40 10.45 1.44
CA PRO A 13 10.73 10.09 2.69
C PRO A 13 10.89 11.13 3.79
N ASP A 14 11.92 11.99 3.70
CA ASP A 14 12.18 13.05 4.68
C ASP A 14 11.33 14.32 4.41
N ASP A 15 10.73 14.43 3.22
CA ASP A 15 9.95 15.58 2.79
C ASP A 15 8.69 15.13 2.05
N VAL A 16 7.69 14.70 2.83
CA VAL A 16 6.40 14.23 2.30
C VAL A 16 5.43 15.40 2.17
N THR A 17 5.00 15.71 0.94
CA THR A 17 3.99 16.74 0.65
C THR A 17 2.57 16.21 0.90
N GLN A 18 1.69 17.02 1.48
CA GLN A 18 0.35 16.57 1.93
C GLN A 18 -0.73 16.50 0.83
N THR A 19 -0.43 16.85 -0.44
CA THR A 19 -1.49 17.11 -1.45
C THR A 19 -1.22 16.51 -2.82
N GLU A 20 -0.67 15.30 -2.88
CA GLU A 20 -0.45 14.60 -4.16
C GLU A 20 -1.45 13.47 -4.37
N PHE A 21 -2.10 13.47 -5.53
CA PHE A 21 -2.88 12.33 -6.03
C PHE A 21 -2.11 11.66 -7.16
N ILE A 22 -1.73 10.41 -6.94
CA ILE A 22 -0.93 9.65 -7.90
C ILE A 22 -1.81 8.53 -8.46
N LEU A 23 -2.10 8.60 -9.76
CA LEU A 23 -2.77 7.53 -10.48
C LEU A 23 -1.74 6.63 -11.17
N LEU A 24 -1.75 5.35 -10.81
CA LEU A 24 -0.97 4.33 -11.48
C LEU A 24 -1.86 3.54 -12.45
N SER A 25 -1.44 3.45 -13.70
CA SER A 25 -2.09 2.63 -14.70
C SER A 25 -1.05 1.92 -15.53
N ASP A 26 -1.25 0.62 -15.71
CA ASP A 26 -0.49 -0.19 -16.64
C ASP A 26 -1.42 -0.93 -17.61
N ARG A 27 -0.84 -1.54 -18.65
CA ARG A 27 -1.57 -2.37 -19.62
C ARG A 27 -0.86 -3.67 -19.97
N LYS A 28 0.47 -3.63 -20.11
CA LYS A 28 1.28 -4.76 -20.59
C LYS A 28 2.49 -5.07 -19.71
N ALA A 29 2.71 -4.27 -18.67
CA ALA A 29 3.86 -4.39 -17.77
C ALA A 29 3.34 -4.27 -16.35
N ASP A 30 3.63 -5.25 -15.51
CA ASP A 30 3.16 -5.26 -14.12
C ASP A 30 3.79 -4.09 -13.34
N ALA A 31 2.97 -3.08 -13.01
CA ALA A 31 3.40 -1.92 -12.25
C ALA A 31 3.19 -2.09 -10.72
N SER A 32 2.86 -3.30 -10.24
CA SER A 32 2.62 -3.57 -8.81
C SER A 32 3.79 -3.21 -7.90
N PHE A 33 5.03 -3.22 -8.43
CA PHE A 33 6.22 -2.78 -7.70
C PHE A 33 6.11 -1.33 -7.20
N LEU A 34 5.37 -0.46 -7.89
CA LEU A 34 5.13 0.92 -7.48
C LEU A 34 4.23 0.98 -6.23
N ILE A 35 3.27 0.07 -6.09
CA ILE A 35 2.45 -0.02 -4.87
C ILE A 35 3.34 -0.40 -3.68
N HIS A 36 4.25 -1.37 -3.86
CA HIS A 36 5.21 -1.75 -2.84
C HIS A 36 6.22 -0.63 -2.52
N HIS A 37 6.59 0.17 -3.54
CA HIS A 37 7.42 1.35 -3.37
C HIS A 37 6.72 2.36 -2.45
N TYR A 38 5.51 2.83 -2.80
CA TYR A 38 4.80 3.84 -2.02
C TYR A 38 4.47 3.37 -0.60
N LEU A 39 4.01 2.12 -0.45
CA LEU A 39 3.75 1.58 0.89
C LEU A 39 5.02 1.61 1.76
N SER A 40 6.16 1.18 1.21
CA SER A 40 7.43 1.23 1.95
C SER A 40 7.89 2.66 2.21
N PHE A 41 7.72 3.55 1.23
CA PHE A 41 8.14 4.94 1.28
C PHE A 41 7.42 5.67 2.44
N TYR A 42 6.09 5.64 2.46
CA TYR A 42 5.32 6.35 3.48
C TYR A 42 5.50 5.76 4.88
N LEU A 43 5.66 4.44 5.01
CA LEU A 43 5.97 3.82 6.30
C LEU A 43 7.38 4.17 6.80
N LYS A 44 8.36 4.34 5.91
CA LYS A 44 9.71 4.78 6.30
C LYS A 44 9.75 6.27 6.63
N ALA A 45 8.90 7.08 6.00
CA ALA A 45 8.67 8.48 6.34
C ALA A 45 7.94 8.68 7.69
N GLY A 46 7.54 7.60 8.39
CA GLY A 46 6.82 7.69 9.65
C GLY A 46 5.34 8.09 9.50
N CYS A 47 4.79 8.07 8.29
CA CYS A 47 3.41 8.41 8.03
C CYS A 47 2.46 7.30 8.53
N LYS A 48 1.27 7.71 8.98
CA LYS A 48 0.16 6.76 9.15
C LYS A 48 -0.38 6.38 7.76
N VAL A 49 -0.51 5.08 7.51
CA VAL A 49 -0.92 4.55 6.22
C VAL A 49 -2.22 3.75 6.37
N CYS A 50 -3.24 4.14 5.60
CA CYS A 50 -4.42 3.32 5.35
C CYS A 50 -4.22 2.62 4.02
N PHE A 51 -4.01 1.31 4.04
CA PHE A 51 -3.78 0.53 2.84
C PHE A 51 -4.99 -0.34 2.52
N VAL A 52 -5.66 -0.02 1.41
CA VAL A 52 -6.84 -0.72 0.93
C VAL A 52 -6.44 -1.71 -0.16
N GLY A 53 -6.41 -3.00 0.18
CA GLY A 53 -6.07 -4.09 -0.74
C GLY A 53 -7.32 -4.70 -1.37
N LEU A 54 -7.38 -4.74 -2.70
CA LEU A 54 -8.48 -5.36 -3.45
C LEU A 54 -8.12 -6.73 -4.03
N VAL A 55 -6.85 -6.96 -4.38
CA VAL A 55 -6.43 -8.16 -5.15
C VAL A 55 -5.54 -9.07 -4.31
N GLN A 56 -4.49 -8.52 -3.70
CA GLN A 56 -3.51 -9.30 -2.96
C GLN A 56 -3.79 -9.28 -1.46
N SER A 57 -3.42 -10.37 -0.77
CA SER A 57 -3.60 -10.50 0.68
C SER A 57 -2.56 -9.70 1.48
N PHE A 58 -2.85 -9.48 2.76
CA PHE A 58 -1.87 -8.87 3.69
C PHE A 58 -0.56 -9.66 3.77
N SER A 59 -0.64 -11.00 3.70
CA SER A 59 0.54 -11.88 3.76
C SER A 59 1.47 -11.67 2.56
N HIS A 60 0.91 -11.50 1.36
CA HIS A 60 1.68 -11.17 0.16
C HIS A 60 2.43 -9.83 0.34
N TYR A 61 1.71 -8.77 0.72
CA TYR A 61 2.32 -7.46 0.95
C TYR A 61 3.38 -7.50 2.06
N SER A 62 3.15 -8.25 3.14
CA SER A 62 4.11 -8.40 4.24
C SER A 62 5.39 -9.09 3.80
N ALA A 63 5.30 -10.16 3.00
CA ALA A 63 6.47 -10.87 2.49
C ALA A 63 7.34 -9.97 1.60
N VAL A 64 6.73 -9.17 0.72
CA VAL A 64 7.45 -8.24 -0.15
C VAL A 64 8.04 -7.07 0.65
N ALA A 65 7.25 -6.44 1.52
CA ALA A 65 7.70 -5.33 2.35
C ALA A 65 8.86 -5.71 3.28
N HIS A 66 8.85 -6.93 3.83
CA HIS A 66 9.95 -7.42 4.66
C HIS A 66 11.28 -7.43 3.90
N ARG A 67 11.28 -7.87 2.63
CA ARG A 67 12.47 -7.82 1.75
C ARG A 67 12.93 -6.39 1.45
N LEU A 68 12.01 -5.44 1.53
CA LEU A 68 12.26 -4.01 1.36
C LEU A 68 12.66 -3.28 2.66
N GLY A 69 12.88 -4.05 3.74
CA GLY A 69 13.29 -3.55 5.05
C GLY A 69 12.15 -2.91 5.86
N VAL A 70 10.90 -3.30 5.61
CA VAL A 70 9.71 -2.78 6.32
C VAL A 70 8.92 -3.95 6.91
N ASN A 71 8.65 -3.90 8.22
CA ASN A 71 7.82 -4.90 8.90
C ASN A 71 6.38 -4.39 9.03
N LEU A 72 5.48 -4.88 8.16
CA LEU A 72 4.06 -4.46 8.16
C LEU A 72 3.28 -4.94 9.40
N VAL A 73 3.64 -6.10 9.96
CA VAL A 73 3.02 -6.60 11.19
C VAL A 73 3.31 -5.64 12.33
N GLN A 74 4.58 -5.29 12.51
CA GLN A 74 4.99 -4.32 13.54
C GLN A 74 4.38 -2.94 13.29
N ALA A 75 4.33 -2.47 12.03
CA ALA A 75 3.69 -1.19 11.70
C ALA A 75 2.20 -1.18 12.07
N ARG A 76 1.50 -2.31 11.90
CA ARG A 76 0.10 -2.47 12.28
C ARG A 76 -0.09 -2.52 13.80
N GLU A 77 0.73 -3.28 14.50
CA GLU A 77 0.73 -3.34 15.98
C GLU A 77 0.97 -1.98 16.62
N LYS A 78 1.85 -1.17 16.03
CA LYS A 78 2.11 0.22 16.46
C LYS A 78 1.03 1.23 16.02
N GLY A 79 -0.02 0.78 15.33
CA GLY A 79 -1.08 1.65 14.82
C GLY A 79 -0.64 2.60 13.69
N GLN A 80 0.52 2.37 13.08
CA GLN A 80 1.00 3.14 11.93
C GLN A 80 0.35 2.66 10.62
N LEU A 81 0.03 1.36 10.51
CA LEU A 81 -0.60 0.77 9.34
C LEU A 81 -1.98 0.20 9.67
N VAL A 82 -2.99 0.58 8.90
CA VAL A 82 -4.27 -0.14 8.80
C VAL A 82 -4.34 -0.81 7.44
N PHE A 83 -4.63 -2.11 7.40
CA PHE A 83 -4.85 -2.83 6.15
C PHE A 83 -6.31 -3.28 6.05
N VAL A 84 -6.95 -2.96 4.93
CA VAL A 84 -8.34 -3.33 4.65
C VAL A 84 -8.36 -4.32 3.49
N GLU A 85 -8.84 -5.54 3.75
CA GLU A 85 -9.16 -6.52 2.70
C GLU A 85 -10.50 -6.16 2.05
N ALA A 86 -10.46 -5.14 1.19
CA ALA A 86 -11.66 -4.47 0.70
C ALA A 86 -12.53 -5.35 -0.17
N LEU A 87 -11.97 -6.24 -1.00
CA LEU A 87 -12.78 -7.12 -1.84
C LEU A 87 -13.58 -8.12 -0.99
N LYS A 88 -12.96 -8.66 0.06
CA LYS A 88 -13.64 -9.57 1.01
C LYS A 88 -14.71 -8.81 1.82
N ALA A 89 -14.39 -7.61 2.28
CA ALA A 89 -15.32 -6.76 3.01
C ALA A 89 -16.51 -6.31 2.12
N SER A 90 -16.27 -5.98 0.85
CA SER A 90 -17.31 -5.55 -0.09
C SER A 90 -18.23 -6.69 -0.48
N ALA A 91 -17.73 -7.93 -0.58
CA ALA A 91 -18.57 -9.09 -0.86
C ALA A 91 -19.67 -9.25 0.19
N ALA A 92 -19.35 -9.06 1.48
CA ALA A 92 -20.36 -9.09 2.54
C ALA A 92 -21.45 -8.04 2.32
N VAL A 93 -21.08 -6.79 2.01
CA VAL A 93 -22.04 -5.70 1.78
C VAL A 93 -22.87 -5.92 0.51
N MET A 94 -22.24 -6.37 -0.57
CA MET A 94 -22.91 -6.58 -1.86
C MET A 94 -23.86 -7.77 -1.83
N LEU A 95 -23.52 -8.83 -1.11
CA LEU A 95 -24.34 -10.04 -0.99
C LEU A 95 -25.45 -9.89 0.06
N ASP A 96 -25.25 -9.05 1.08
CA ASP A 96 -26.29 -8.73 2.06
C ASP A 96 -27.39 -7.82 1.48
N GLN A 97 -27.10 -7.11 0.37
CA GLN A 97 -28.08 -6.33 -0.40
C GLN A 97 -28.89 -7.15 -1.41
N THR A 98 -28.53 -8.43 -1.64
CA THR A 98 -29.35 -9.37 -2.42
C THR A 98 -30.32 -10.12 -1.51
N GLY A 99 -31.24 -9.39 -0.89
CA GLY A 99 -32.48 -9.95 -0.36
C GLY A 99 -33.46 -10.23 -1.51
N TRP A 100 -33.31 -11.40 -2.15
CA TRP A 100 -34.39 -12.13 -2.83
C TRP A 100 -34.56 -13.45 -2.09
#